data_AF-A0A4V3M449-F1
#
_entry.id   AF-A0A4V3M449-F1
#
_cell.length_a   1.000
_cell.length_b   1.000
_cell.length_c   1.000
_cell.angle_alpha   90.00
_cell.angle_beta   90.00
_cell.angle_gamma   90.00
#
_symmetry.space_group_name_H-M   'P 1'
#
loop_
_entity.id
_entity.type
_entity.pdbx_description
1 polymer ?
#
loop_
_entity_poly.entity_id
_entity_poly.type
_entity_poly.pdbx_seq_one_letter_code
_entity_poly.pdbx_strand_id
1 'polypeptide(L)'
;LDYIGIKTYTAKGALAGELRIVGLFTSTAYTRSVMKIPYLRSKAETVISKSGFDPHDHSGKALINILESYPRDELFQVPVPILRKHALAILGLIERPRVRALVRVDQFDRFVSIIVFV
;
A
#
# COMPACT_ATOMS: atom_id res chain seq x y z
N LEU A 1 6.04 8.93 -15.40
CA LEU A 1 5.46 10.10 -14.70
C LEU A 1 4.26 9.60 -13.91
N ASP A 2 4.25 9.86 -12.62
CA ASP A 2 3.17 9.54 -11.71
C ASP A 2 1.96 10.45 -11.99
N TYR A 3 0.77 9.89 -11.85
CA TYR A 3 -0.50 10.55 -12.09
C TYR A 3 -1.41 10.39 -10.87
N ILE A 4 -1.85 11.51 -10.29
CA ILE A 4 -2.83 11.55 -9.20
C ILE A 4 -4.06 12.32 -9.69
N GLY A 5 -5.18 11.62 -9.75
CA GLY A 5 -6.48 12.17 -10.11
C GLY A 5 -7.39 12.33 -8.90
N ILE A 6 -7.85 13.55 -8.64
CA ILE A 6 -8.81 13.86 -7.57
C ILE A 6 -10.11 14.30 -8.22
N LYS A 7 -11.14 13.45 -8.16
CA LYS A 7 -12.49 13.80 -8.62
C LYS A 7 -13.05 14.91 -7.73
N THR A 8 -13.51 15.99 -8.34
CA THR A 8 -14.19 17.08 -7.62
C THR A 8 -15.70 16.94 -7.82
N TYR A 9 -16.47 17.28 -6.79
CA TYR A 9 -17.92 17.15 -6.79
C TYR A 9 -18.56 18.49 -6.45
N THR A 10 -19.72 18.76 -7.03
CA THR A 10 -20.57 19.91 -6.69
C THR A 10 -21.14 19.74 -5.28
N ALA A 11 -21.69 20.83 -4.72
CA ALA A 11 -22.40 20.78 -3.43
C ALA A 11 -23.59 19.78 -3.42
N LYS A 12 -24.12 19.43 -4.59
CA LYS A 12 -25.21 18.45 -4.76
C LYS A 12 -24.70 17.02 -5.00
N GLY A 13 -23.39 16.78 -4.89
CA GLY A 13 -22.76 15.46 -5.07
C GLY A 13 -22.54 15.02 -6.52
N ALA A 14 -22.93 15.83 -7.52
CA ALA A 14 -22.66 15.53 -8.92
C ALA A 14 -21.18 15.77 -9.26
N LEU A 15 -20.59 14.93 -10.13
CA LEU A 15 -19.22 15.08 -10.61
C LEU A 15 -19.04 16.45 -11.30
N ALA A 16 -18.12 17.27 -10.80
CA ALA A 16 -17.82 18.60 -11.33
C ALA A 16 -16.59 18.60 -12.24
N GLY A 17 -15.65 17.69 -12.01
CA GLY A 17 -14.41 17.59 -12.79
C GLY A 17 -13.36 16.72 -12.11
N GLU A 18 -12.10 16.93 -12.49
CA GLU A 18 -10.95 16.23 -11.94
C GLU A 18 -9.76 17.18 -11.83
N LEU A 19 -9.15 17.28 -10.64
CA LEU A 19 -7.82 17.86 -10.46
C LEU A 19 -6.79 16.79 -10.78
N ARG A 20 -5.88 17.09 -11.70
CA ARG A 20 -4.80 16.19 -12.12
C ARG A 20 -3.47 16.75 -11.70
N ILE A 21 -2.71 15.94 -10.96
CA ILE A 21 -1.34 16.23 -10.57
C ILE A 21 -0.45 15.21 -11.28
N VAL A 22 0.49 15.70 -12.08
CA VAL A 22 1.41 14.87 -12.86
C VAL A 22 2.84 15.26 -12.50
N GLY A 23 3.67 14.27 -12.18
CA GLY A 23 5.04 14.53 -11.74
C GLY A 23 5.75 13.25 -11.35
N LEU A 24 6.82 13.37 -10.56
CA LEU A 24 7.46 12.23 -9.91
C LEU A 24 7.47 12.48 -8.42
N PHE A 25 7.30 11.43 -7.63
CA PHE A 25 7.61 11.53 -6.21
C PHE A 25 9.09 11.87 -6.01
N THR A 26 9.37 12.70 -5.00
CA THR A 26 10.74 12.99 -4.58
C THR A 26 11.39 11.74 -4.00
N SER A 27 12.72 11.65 -4.03
CA SER A 27 13.48 10.53 -3.42
C SER A 27 13.10 10.30 -1.95
N THR A 28 12.73 11.35 -1.22
CA THR A 28 12.26 11.28 0.17
C THR A 28 10.98 10.47 0.34
N ALA A 29 10.13 10.33 -0.67
CA ALA A 29 8.95 9.47 -0.58
C ALA A 29 9.31 7.98 -0.44
N TYR A 30 10.46 7.58 -0.97
CA TYR A 30 10.95 6.19 -0.97
C TYR A 30 11.73 5.84 0.30
N THR A 31 12.39 6.81 0.93
CA THR A 31 13.21 6.59 2.13
C THR A 31 12.50 6.92 3.43
N ARG A 32 11.44 7.75 3.39
CA ARG A 32 10.69 8.13 4.58
C ARG A 32 9.78 6.99 5.04
N SER A 33 9.69 6.83 6.35
CA SER A 33 8.75 5.88 6.98
C SER A 33 7.32 6.05 6.44
N VAL A 34 6.64 4.93 6.17
CA VAL A 34 5.24 4.92 5.73
C VAL A 34 4.33 5.63 6.74
N MET A 35 4.68 5.54 8.02
CA MET A 35 3.96 6.17 9.13
C MET A 35 4.11 7.71 9.15
N LYS A 36 4.99 8.29 8.32
CA LYS A 36 5.17 9.74 8.21
C LYS A 36 4.54 10.34 6.95
N ILE A 37 4.02 9.52 6.04
CA ILE A 37 3.33 9.97 4.83
C ILE A 37 1.82 9.80 5.05
N PRO A 38 1.01 10.88 5.17
CA PRO A 38 -0.36 10.80 5.67
C PRO A 38 -1.25 9.74 4.99
N TYR A 39 -1.18 9.67 3.66
CA TYR A 39 -1.95 8.70 2.88
C TYR A 39 -1.50 7.25 3.14
N LEU A 40 -0.18 7.00 3.19
CA LEU A 40 0.35 5.66 3.44
C LEU A 40 0.17 5.24 4.91
N ARG A 41 0.32 6.17 5.85
CA ARG A 41 0.06 5.96 7.28
C ARG A 41 -1.36 5.44 7.49
N SER A 42 -2.36 6.09 6.90
CA SER A 42 -3.75 5.66 7.03
C SER A 42 -3.96 4.23 6.51
N LYS A 43 -3.33 3.85 5.38
CA LYS A 43 -3.37 2.47 4.89
C LYS A 43 -2.69 1.50 5.86
N ALA A 44 -1.49 1.82 6.33
CA ALA A 44 -0.71 0.99 7.24
C ALA A 44 -1.44 0.76 8.57
N GLU A 45 -1.95 1.82 9.19
CA GLU A 45 -2.75 1.74 10.43
C GLU A 45 -4.01 0.90 10.24
N THR A 46 -4.68 1.01 9.08
CA THR A 46 -5.84 0.17 8.76
C THR A 46 -5.45 -1.31 8.61
N VAL A 47 -4.29 -1.62 8.04
CA VAL A 47 -3.80 -3.01 7.95
C VAL A 47 -3.46 -3.56 9.34
N ILE A 48 -2.73 -2.79 10.15
CA ILE A 48 -2.32 -3.17 11.50
C ILE A 48 -3.55 -3.41 12.38
N SER A 49 -4.48 -2.46 12.45
CA SER A 49 -5.72 -2.61 13.23
C SER A 49 -6.57 -3.80 12.78
N LYS A 50 -6.61 -4.12 11.49
CA LYS A 50 -7.36 -5.26 10.94
C LYS A 50 -6.59 -6.58 10.91
N SER A 51 -5.38 -6.62 11.44
CA SER A 51 -4.54 -7.83 11.49
C SER A 51 -4.77 -8.67 12.75
N GLY A 52 -5.24 -8.04 13.83
CA GLY A 52 -5.42 -8.70 15.13
C GLY A 52 -4.14 -8.89 15.95
N PHE A 53 -2.99 -8.41 15.47
CA PHE A 53 -1.74 -8.45 16.21
C PHE A 53 -1.59 -7.23 17.13
N ASP A 54 -1.02 -7.44 18.32
CA ASP A 54 -0.50 -6.33 19.13
C ASP A 54 0.73 -5.72 18.43
N PRO A 55 0.77 -4.41 18.15
CA PRO A 55 1.93 -3.73 17.57
C PRO A 55 3.24 -3.89 18.34
N HIS A 56 3.19 -4.19 19.64
CA HIS A 56 4.36 -4.30 20.51
C HIS A 56 4.96 -5.71 20.52
N ASP A 57 4.19 -6.70 20.11
CA ASP A 57 4.61 -8.09 20.02
C ASP A 57 5.44 -8.36 18.76
N HIS A 58 6.08 -9.53 18.72
CA HIS A 58 6.97 -9.92 17.62
C HIS A 58 6.27 -9.84 16.25
N SER A 59 5.06 -10.41 16.14
CA SER A 59 4.29 -10.40 14.89
C SER A 59 3.82 -9.00 14.48
N GLY A 60 3.49 -8.12 15.44
CA GLY A 60 3.14 -6.73 15.17
C GLY A 60 4.32 -5.92 14.65
N LYS A 61 5.49 -6.04 15.28
CA LYS A 61 6.74 -5.41 14.80
C LYS A 61 7.14 -5.93 13.43
N ALA A 62 7.02 -7.24 13.19
CA ALA A 62 7.28 -7.84 11.89
C ALA A 62 6.34 -7.30 10.81
N LEU A 63 5.04 -7.17 11.10
CA LEU A 63 4.06 -6.57 10.19
C LEU A 63 4.41 -5.11 9.85
N ILE A 64 4.79 -4.31 10.83
CA ILE A 64 5.23 -2.91 10.61
C ILE A 64 6.45 -2.88 9.67
N ASN A 65 7.45 -3.72 9.92
CA ASN A 65 8.65 -3.81 9.06
C ASN A 65 8.33 -4.25 7.64
N ILE A 66 7.38 -5.17 7.46
CA ILE A 66 6.88 -5.57 6.13
C ILE A 66 6.24 -4.39 5.42
N LEU A 67 5.41 -3.60 6.11
CA LEU A 67 4.76 -2.43 5.52
C LEU A 67 5.78 -1.33 5.18
N GLU A 68 6.81 -1.14 5.99
CA GLU A 68 7.90 -0.18 5.72
C GLU A 68 8.74 -0.57 4.50
N SER A 69 9.02 -1.86 4.32
CA SER A 69 9.81 -2.40 3.20
C SER A 69 9.00 -2.70 1.93
N TYR A 70 7.67 -2.63 2.01
CA TYR A 70 6.79 -2.85 0.86
C TYR A 70 7.11 -1.84 -0.26
N PRO A 71 7.16 -2.26 -1.55
CA PRO A 71 7.51 -1.35 -2.65
C PRO A 71 6.63 -0.11 -2.65
N ARG A 72 7.26 1.07 -2.67
CA ARG A 72 6.58 2.33 -2.37
C ARG A 72 5.50 2.66 -3.40
N ASP A 73 5.79 2.45 -4.68
CA ASP A 73 4.86 2.68 -5.78
C ASP A 73 3.65 1.76 -5.70
N GLU A 74 3.86 0.50 -5.29
CA GLU A 74 2.77 -0.43 -5.04
C GLU A 74 1.96 -0.02 -3.82
N LEU A 75 2.59 0.43 -2.74
CA LEU A 75 1.89 0.85 -1.52
C LEU A 75 0.93 2.03 -1.78
N PHE A 76 1.31 2.96 -2.67
CA PHE A 76 0.44 4.04 -3.12
C PHE A 76 -0.79 3.52 -3.87
N GLN A 77 -0.66 2.47 -4.67
CA GLN A 77 -1.72 2.01 -5.57
C GLN A 77 -2.59 0.91 -5.00
N VAL A 78 -2.02 0.03 -4.18
CA VAL A 78 -2.70 -1.16 -3.68
C VAL A 78 -3.87 -0.80 -2.76
N PRO A 79 -5.06 -1.39 -2.95
CA PRO A 79 -6.18 -1.27 -2.02
C PRO A 79 -5.85 -1.94 -0.68
N VAL A 80 -6.35 -1.38 0.43
CA VAL A 80 -6.12 -1.91 1.78
C VAL A 80 -6.45 -3.41 1.93
N PRO A 81 -7.55 -3.96 1.37
CA PRO A 81 -7.83 -5.40 1.49
C PRO A 81 -6.74 -6.28 0.85
N ILE A 82 -6.22 -5.86 -0.31
CA ILE A 82 -5.15 -6.58 -1.02
C ILE A 82 -3.83 -6.42 -0.27
N LEU A 83 -3.52 -5.20 0.21
CA LEU A 83 -2.32 -4.94 1.00
C LEU A 83 -2.29 -5.80 2.26
N ARG A 84 -3.41 -5.92 2.99
CA ARG A 84 -3.50 -6.79 4.17
C ARG A 84 -3.22 -8.24 3.81
N LYS A 85 -3.83 -8.75 2.74
CA LYS A 85 -3.60 -10.12 2.26
C LYS A 85 -2.13 -10.35 1.92
N HIS A 86 -1.50 -9.40 1.24
CA HIS A 86 -0.08 -9.46 0.88
C HIS A 86 0.80 -9.43 2.13
N ALA A 87 0.59 -8.48 3.03
CA ALA A 87 1.38 -8.34 4.25
C ALA A 87 1.31 -9.59 5.14
N LEU A 88 0.12 -10.19 5.30
CA LEU A 88 -0.04 -11.45 6.04
C LEU A 88 0.61 -12.64 5.33
N ALA A 89 0.55 -12.68 3.99
CA ALA A 89 1.22 -13.71 3.23
C ALA A 89 2.74 -13.63 3.40
N ILE A 90 3.31 -12.42 3.35
CA ILE A 90 4.75 -12.15 3.58
C ILE A 90 5.14 -12.51 5.02
N LEU A 91 4.32 -12.14 6.01
CA LEU A 91 4.55 -12.50 7.40
C LEU A 91 4.66 -14.02 7.56
N GLY A 92 3.78 -14.79 6.90
CA GLY A 92 3.85 -16.25 6.90
C GLY A 92 5.08 -16.84 6.20
N LEU A 93 5.79 -16.08 5.34
CA LEU A 93 7.06 -16.51 4.74
C LEU A 93 8.23 -16.43 5.72
N ILE A 94 8.14 -15.56 6.74
CA ILE A 94 9.16 -15.47 7.79
C ILE A 94 9.20 -16.78 8.59
N GLU A 95 8.03 -17.34 8.91
CA GLU A 95 7.93 -18.60 9.64
C GLU A 95 8.16 -19.82 8.74
N ARG A 96 7.69 -19.76 7.49
CA ARG A 96 7.77 -20.87 6.53
C ARG A 96 8.22 -20.36 5.17
N PRO A 97 9.55 -20.24 4.95
CA PRO A 97 10.12 -19.77 3.70
C PRO A 97 9.68 -20.64 2.53
N ARG A 98 9.11 -20.00 1.51
CA ARG A 98 8.69 -20.64 0.25
C ARG A 98 8.53 -19.57 -0.82
N VAL A 99 8.70 -19.99 -2.07
CA VAL A 99 8.45 -19.11 -3.21
C VAL A 99 6.99 -18.65 -3.19
N ARG A 100 6.77 -17.35 -3.34
CA ARG A 100 5.43 -16.75 -3.36
C ARG A 100 5.35 -15.61 -4.36
N ALA A 101 4.38 -15.68 -5.26
CA ALA A 101 3.96 -14.54 -6.07
C ALA A 101 2.73 -13.88 -5.43
N LEU A 102 2.79 -12.55 -5.29
CA LEU A 102 1.71 -11.69 -4.83
C LEU A 102 1.29 -10.80 -6.00
N VAL A 103 0.04 -10.94 -6.43
CA VAL A 103 -0.45 -10.36 -7.69
C VAL A 103 -1.51 -9.31 -7.39
N ARG A 104 -1.42 -8.17 -8.07
CA ARG A 104 -2.43 -7.12 -8.08
C ARG A 104 -2.71 -6.69 -9.52
N VAL A 105 -3.97 -6.76 -9.93
CA VAL A 105 -4.44 -6.15 -11.19
C VAL A 105 -4.66 -4.65 -10.96
N ASP A 106 -4.23 -3.81 -11.90
CA ASP A 106 -4.48 -2.38 -11.82
C ASP A 106 -5.98 -2.07 -11.89
N GLN A 107 -6.43 -1.08 -11.12
CA GLN A 107 -7.86 -0.72 -11.07
C GLN A 107 -8.40 -0.16 -12.40
N PHE A 108 -7.51 0.21 -13.33
CA PHE A 108 -7.84 0.68 -14.66
C PHE A 108 -7.46 -0.34 -15.76
N ASP A 109 -7.16 -1.59 -15.38
CA ASP A 109 -6.78 -2.68 -16.29
C ASP A 109 -5.58 -2.37 -17.20
N ARG A 110 -4.70 -1.47 -16.77
CA ARG A 110 -3.52 -1.04 -17.57
C ARG A 110 -2.34 -1.98 -17.45
N PHE A 111 -2.22 -2.68 -16.33
CA PHE A 111 -1.12 -3.60 -16.05
C PHE A 111 -1.45 -4.55 -14.88
N VAL A 112 -0.57 -5.53 -14.67
CA VAL A 112 -0.57 -6.42 -13.51
C VAL A 112 0.77 -6.28 -12.79
N SER A 113 0.72 -6.04 -11.49
CA SER A 113 1.89 -6.02 -10.62
C SER A 113 2.08 -7.38 -9.95
N ILE A 114 3.31 -7.89 -9.98
CA ILE A 114 3.69 -9.17 -9.39
C ILE A 114 4.92 -8.96 -8.53
N ILE A 115 4.77 -9.15 -7.22
CA ILE A 115 5.90 -9.17 -6.28
C ILE A 115 6.23 -10.63 -5.99
N VAL A 116 7.45 -11.03 -6.31
CA VAL A 116 7.94 -12.40 -6.12
C VAL A 116 8.91 -12.43 -4.94
N PHE A 117 8.64 -13.33 -4.01
CA PHE A 117 9.53 -13.70 -2.91
C PHE A 117 10.16 -15.05 -3.25
N VAL A 118 11.49 -15.13 -3.15
CA VAL A 118 12.32 -16.31 -3.47
C VAL A 118 13.09 -16.70 -2.23
#